data_AF-A0AAV3RRK8-F1
#
_entry.id   AF-A0AAV3RRK8-F1
#
_cell.length_a   1.000
_cell.length_b   1.000
_cell.length_c   1.000
_cell.angle_alpha   90.00
_cell.angle_beta   90.00
_cell.angle_gamma   90.00
#
_symmetry.space_group_name_H-M   'P 1'
#
loop_
_entity.id
_entity.type
_entity.pdbx_description
1 polymer ?
#
loop_
_entity_poly.entity_id
_entity_poly.type
_entity_poly.pdbx_seq_one_letter_code
_entity_poly.pdbx_strand_id
1 'polypeptide(L)'
;MMLSLRSVVLTPSLSKRSSEFWMSKRSMSTSSGRLVKNVLFLPPGIEAEEVSDQMILPGSNIVVGPYAGDSKIKQVEFVKSSSRPRECPVHQLPEFAFLGRSNVGKSSLINSLLRKKQLALTSKKPGKTQLINHFLVNKSWYIVDLPGYGFANAPEAARMDWSSFTKGYFLNRQTLVSVLLLIDGSVPPQKIDLDCANWLGRNNIPMTFVFTKCDKGKPAKGKRPDENVRNFQELLRDSYKQQPPWIMTSSATGLGRDELLLHMSQLRNYWDNE
;
A
#
# COMPACT_ATOMS: atom_id res chain seq x y z
N MET A 1 -2.12 -31.93 -0.28
CA MET A 1 -1.34 -31.70 -1.51
C MET A 1 -0.88 -30.25 -1.48
N MET A 2 0.41 -30.05 -1.26
CA MET A 2 1.06 -28.83 -0.79
C MET A 2 2.15 -28.48 -1.80
N LEU A 3 2.30 -27.20 -2.16
CA LEU A 3 3.53 -26.67 -2.74
C LEU A 3 3.83 -25.33 -2.08
N SER A 4 4.79 -25.37 -1.15
CA SER A 4 5.51 -24.20 -0.66
C SER A 4 6.72 -23.96 -1.56
N LEU A 5 7.09 -22.70 -1.73
CA LEU A 5 8.40 -22.33 -2.25
C LEU A 5 9.46 -22.80 -1.25
N ARG A 6 10.36 -23.68 -1.71
CA ARG A 6 11.57 -24.11 -1.03
C ARG A 6 12.73 -23.23 -1.49
N SER A 7 13.55 -22.80 -0.54
CA SER A 7 15.00 -22.80 -0.71
C SER A 7 15.61 -23.58 0.46
N VAL A 8 16.31 -24.65 0.09
CA VAL A 8 17.13 -25.58 0.88
C VAL A 8 18.51 -24.91 1.10
N VAL A 9 19.15 -24.99 2.28
CA VAL A 9 20.31 -25.86 2.64
C VAL A 9 20.42 -25.85 4.18
N LEU A 10 20.10 -26.92 4.91
CA LEU A 10 20.93 -28.06 5.37
C LEU A 10 22.25 -27.70 6.11
N THR A 11 22.22 -27.87 7.43
CA THR A 11 23.38 -28.04 8.31
C THR A 11 23.98 -29.45 8.18
N PRO A 12 25.28 -29.62 8.45
CA PRO A 12 25.75 -30.85 9.08
C PRO A 12 26.63 -30.61 10.33
N SER A 13 26.58 -31.57 11.25
CA SER A 13 27.36 -31.65 12.49
C SER A 13 28.32 -32.84 12.50
N LEU A 14 29.40 -32.72 13.30
CA LEU A 14 30.40 -33.72 13.80
C LEU A 14 31.63 -33.96 12.89
N SER A 15 32.90 -34.05 13.32
CA SER A 15 33.60 -33.85 14.62
C SER A 15 35.14 -33.88 14.42
N LYS A 16 35.89 -33.08 15.22
CA LYS A 16 37.30 -33.15 15.71
C LYS A 16 38.52 -33.35 14.76
N ARG A 17 39.38 -32.32 14.65
CA ARG A 17 40.68 -32.15 15.38
C ARG A 17 41.46 -30.88 14.88
N SER A 18 42.04 -30.14 15.83
CA SER A 18 43.24 -29.23 15.80
C SER A 18 43.49 -28.36 14.55
N SER A 19 43.76 -27.05 14.60
CA SER A 19 44.66 -26.31 15.49
C SER A 19 44.42 -24.79 15.45
N GLU A 20 44.90 -24.11 16.48
CA GLU A 20 44.83 -22.67 16.79
C GLU A 20 45.29 -21.73 15.66
N PHE A 21 44.64 -20.56 15.51
CA PHE A 21 45.34 -19.26 15.67
C PHE A 21 44.34 -18.10 15.76
N TRP A 22 44.58 -17.21 16.70
CA TRP A 22 43.75 -16.06 17.07
C TRP A 22 43.67 -14.97 15.99
N MET A 23 42.48 -14.43 15.75
CA MET A 23 42.29 -12.97 15.62
C MET A 23 40.91 -12.54 16.09
N SER A 24 40.92 -11.65 17.08
CA SER A 24 39.77 -10.97 17.67
C SER A 24 38.96 -10.20 16.62
N LYS A 25 37.72 -10.64 16.37
CA LYS A 25 36.63 -9.80 15.89
C LYS A 25 35.45 -9.98 16.85
N ARG A 26 35.26 -9.04 17.78
CA ARG A 26 33.99 -8.94 18.49
C ARG A 26 32.95 -8.39 17.51
N SER A 27 32.07 -9.30 17.09
CA SER A 27 30.91 -9.10 16.23
C SER A 27 29.87 -8.20 16.91
N MET A 28 29.59 -7.05 16.31
CA MET A 28 28.36 -6.29 16.50
C MET A 28 27.66 -6.20 15.14
N SER A 29 26.74 -7.10 14.78
CA SER A 29 25.92 -6.91 13.57
C SER A 29 24.62 -7.72 13.44
N THR A 30 24.11 -8.40 14.46
CA THR A 30 22.92 -9.28 14.29
C THR A 30 21.59 -8.70 14.80
N SER A 31 21.60 -7.61 15.56
CA SER A 31 20.37 -7.00 16.11
C SER A 31 19.80 -5.86 15.25
N SER A 32 20.65 -5.07 14.58
CA SER A 32 20.23 -3.94 13.75
C SER A 32 19.49 -4.39 12.48
N GLY A 33 20.02 -5.36 11.74
CA GLY A 33 19.40 -5.87 10.50
C GLY A 33 18.00 -6.46 10.72
N ARG A 34 17.75 -7.09 11.88
CA ARG A 34 16.44 -7.68 12.21
C ARG A 34 15.38 -6.61 12.54
N LEU A 35 15.77 -5.51 13.19
CA LEU A 35 14.88 -4.37 13.45
C LEU A 35 14.55 -3.61 12.15
N VAL A 36 15.53 -3.46 11.25
CA VAL A 36 15.35 -2.85 9.93
C VAL A 36 14.35 -3.66 9.08
N LYS A 37 14.50 -4.99 9.01
CA LYS A 37 13.59 -5.89 8.26
C LYS A 37 12.13 -5.86 8.75
N ASN A 38 11.90 -5.53 10.03
CA ASN A 38 10.56 -5.57 10.60
C ASN A 38 9.79 -4.25 10.44
N VAL A 39 10.48 -3.15 10.17
CA VAL A 39 9.89 -1.80 10.10
C VAL A 39 9.88 -1.28 8.67
N LEU A 40 10.93 -1.53 7.89
CA LEU A 40 11.01 -1.12 6.50
C LEU A 40 10.34 -2.14 5.58
N PHE A 41 9.65 -1.63 4.57
CA PHE A 41 9.25 -2.41 3.42
C PHE A 41 10.44 -2.50 2.45
N LEU A 42 10.97 -3.71 2.32
CA LEU A 42 12.03 -4.03 1.36
C LEU A 42 11.37 -4.55 0.08
N PRO A 43 11.57 -3.88 -1.07
CA PRO A 43 11.09 -4.41 -2.33
C PRO A 43 11.90 -5.65 -2.75
N PRO A 44 11.37 -6.44 -3.70
CA PRO A 44 12.10 -7.55 -4.27
C PRO A 44 13.47 -7.12 -4.80
N GLY A 45 14.49 -7.96 -4.57
CA GLY A 45 15.86 -7.70 -5.01
C GLY A 45 16.67 -6.75 -4.14
N ILE A 46 16.20 -6.41 -2.93
CA ILE A 46 16.98 -5.65 -1.94
C ILE A 46 17.12 -6.47 -0.65
N GLU A 47 18.37 -6.67 -0.23
CA GLU A 47 18.68 -7.23 1.09
C GLU A 47 18.79 -6.11 2.15
N ALA A 48 18.46 -6.41 3.41
CA ALA A 48 18.41 -5.36 4.44
C ALA A 48 19.79 -4.76 4.76
N GLU A 49 20.85 -5.52 4.51
CA GLU A 49 22.23 -5.12 4.72
C GLU A 49 22.68 -4.09 3.67
N GLU A 50 21.98 -3.98 2.55
CA GLU A 50 22.25 -3.04 1.45
C GLU A 50 21.51 -1.71 1.62
N VAL A 51 20.56 -1.64 2.57
CA VAL A 51 19.70 -0.46 2.76
C VAL A 51 20.50 0.67 3.38
N SER A 52 20.52 1.81 2.69
CA SER A 52 20.98 3.09 3.22
C SER A 52 19.82 4.07 3.42
N ASP A 53 19.99 5.08 4.28
CA ASP A 53 18.96 6.08 4.56
C ASP A 53 18.48 6.82 3.31
N GLN A 54 19.36 6.99 2.32
CA GLN A 54 19.06 7.66 1.05
C GLN A 54 18.12 6.85 0.14
N MET A 55 18.01 5.53 0.38
CA MET A 55 17.12 4.65 -0.35
C MET A 55 15.70 4.66 0.21
N ILE A 56 15.46 5.29 1.37
CA ILE A 56 14.14 5.32 1.99
C ILE A 56 13.36 6.51 1.42
N LEU A 57 12.17 6.25 0.87
CA LEU A 57 11.29 7.31 0.40
C LEU A 57 10.90 8.24 1.56
N PRO A 58 11.04 9.57 1.43
CA PRO A 58 10.68 10.50 2.50
C PRO A 58 9.23 10.34 2.97
N GLY A 59 9.02 10.37 4.29
CA GLY A 59 7.67 10.25 4.88
C GLY A 59 7.03 8.87 4.70
N SER A 60 7.84 7.81 4.63
CA SER A 60 7.40 6.43 4.40
C SER A 60 8.27 5.42 5.17
N ASN A 61 7.96 4.13 5.07
CA ASN A 61 8.89 3.05 5.39
C ASN A 61 9.38 2.29 4.15
N ILE A 62 9.25 2.87 2.96
CA ILE A 62 9.44 2.18 1.69
C ILE A 62 10.87 2.38 1.21
N VAL A 63 11.57 1.29 0.94
CA VAL A 63 12.89 1.32 0.30
C VAL A 63 12.72 1.33 -1.23
N VAL A 64 13.52 2.16 -1.88
CA VAL A 64 13.70 2.21 -3.33
C VAL A 64 14.69 1.12 -3.73
N GLY A 65 14.22 0.20 -4.56
CA GLY A 65 14.97 -0.93 -5.09
C GLY A 65 15.17 -0.85 -6.61
N PRO A 66 15.69 -1.92 -7.22
CA PRO A 66 16.15 -1.92 -8.61
C PRO A 66 15.03 -1.75 -9.64
N TYR A 67 13.79 -2.09 -9.27
CA TYR A 67 12.63 -1.99 -10.14
C TYR A 67 12.00 -0.59 -10.18
N ALA A 68 12.47 0.36 -9.37
CA ALA A 68 11.94 1.72 -9.36
C ALA A 68 12.30 2.48 -10.65
N GLY A 69 11.29 2.92 -11.41
CA GLY A 69 11.49 3.58 -12.70
C GLY A 69 10.19 3.73 -13.50
N ASP A 70 10.16 4.59 -14.52
CA ASP A 70 8.94 4.82 -15.34
C ASP A 70 7.70 5.24 -14.52
N SER A 71 7.91 6.11 -13.54
CA SER A 71 6.87 6.63 -12.63
C SER A 71 6.03 7.77 -13.22
N LYS A 72 6.46 8.37 -14.34
CA LYS A 72 5.79 9.53 -14.95
C LYS A 72 4.48 9.13 -15.63
N ILE A 73 3.38 9.79 -15.23
CA ILE A 73 2.10 9.71 -15.93
C ILE A 73 2.08 10.72 -17.09
N LYS A 74 2.02 10.21 -18.32
CA LYS A 74 2.00 10.99 -19.58
C LYS A 74 0.57 11.08 -20.15
N GLN A 75 -0.15 9.97 -20.12
CA GLN A 75 -1.51 9.88 -20.66
C GLN A 75 -2.43 9.17 -19.66
N VAL A 76 -3.68 9.61 -19.59
CA VAL A 76 -4.73 8.84 -18.92
C VAL A 76 -6.05 8.94 -19.68
N GLU A 77 -6.76 7.82 -19.71
CA GLU A 77 -8.06 7.62 -20.36
C GLU A 77 -9.04 7.01 -19.38
N PHE A 78 -10.25 7.56 -19.29
CA PHE A 78 -11.34 6.92 -18.56
C PHE A 78 -11.94 5.83 -19.43
N VAL A 79 -11.92 4.58 -18.96
CA VAL A 79 -12.36 3.43 -19.75
C VAL A 79 -13.81 3.09 -19.46
N LYS A 80 -14.15 2.86 -18.19
CA LYS A 80 -15.49 2.40 -17.80
C LYS A 80 -15.78 2.58 -16.32
N SER A 81 -17.05 2.81 -16.01
CA SER A 81 -17.64 2.63 -14.67
C SER A 81 -18.44 1.33 -14.62
N SER A 82 -18.16 0.47 -13.65
CA SER A 82 -18.79 -0.86 -13.52
C SER A 82 -19.53 -0.98 -12.20
N SER A 83 -20.75 -1.52 -12.23
CA SER A 83 -21.55 -1.71 -11.01
C SER A 83 -21.26 -3.05 -10.32
N ARG A 84 -20.68 -4.00 -11.06
CA ARG A 84 -20.38 -5.38 -10.63
C ARG A 84 -18.98 -5.79 -11.11
N PRO A 85 -18.26 -6.71 -10.45
CA PRO A 85 -16.86 -7.00 -10.78
C PRO A 85 -16.77 -7.69 -12.13
N ARG A 86 -17.78 -8.51 -12.45
CA ARG A 86 -18.01 -9.15 -13.74
C ARG A 86 -18.25 -8.18 -14.90
N GLU A 87 -18.56 -6.91 -14.64
CA GLU A 87 -18.70 -5.88 -15.68
C GLU A 87 -17.40 -5.09 -15.91
N CYS A 88 -16.40 -5.28 -15.03
CA CYS A 88 -15.10 -4.63 -15.15
C CYS A 88 -14.41 -5.07 -16.44
N PRO A 89 -13.63 -4.18 -17.08
CA PRO A 89 -12.85 -4.53 -18.26
C PRO A 89 -12.02 -5.79 -18.04
N VAL A 90 -11.97 -6.68 -19.03
CA VAL A 90 -11.09 -7.86 -19.01
C VAL A 90 -9.84 -7.50 -19.79
N HIS A 91 -8.68 -7.56 -19.13
CA HIS A 91 -7.38 -7.29 -19.70
C HIS A 91 -6.29 -8.00 -18.89
N GLN A 92 -5.04 -7.91 -19.35
CA GLN A 92 -3.86 -8.49 -18.69
C GLN A 92 -2.88 -7.41 -18.19
N LEU A 93 -3.32 -6.15 -18.13
CA LEU A 93 -2.49 -5.04 -17.63
C LEU A 93 -2.57 -4.91 -16.10
N PRO A 94 -1.49 -4.50 -15.41
CA PRO A 94 -1.44 -4.36 -13.96
C PRO A 94 -2.38 -3.27 -13.44
N GLU A 95 -2.95 -3.49 -12.25
CA GLU A 95 -3.95 -2.60 -11.62
C GLU A 95 -3.57 -2.20 -10.21
N PHE A 96 -3.77 -0.92 -9.89
CA PHE A 96 -3.73 -0.39 -8.53
C PHE A 96 -5.12 0.06 -8.11
N ALA A 97 -5.67 -0.62 -7.09
CA ALA A 97 -6.99 -0.31 -6.58
C ALA A 97 -6.92 0.70 -5.43
N PHE A 98 -7.65 1.81 -5.55
CA PHE A 98 -7.74 2.84 -4.52
C PHE A 98 -8.98 2.59 -3.66
N LEU A 99 -8.78 2.37 -2.37
CA LEU A 99 -9.84 2.13 -1.40
C LEU A 99 -9.66 3.05 -0.19
N GLY A 100 -10.75 3.44 0.45
CA GLY A 100 -10.68 4.17 1.72
C GLY A 100 -12.04 4.68 2.15
N ARG A 101 -12.14 5.18 3.37
CA ARG A 101 -13.38 5.73 3.92
C ARG A 101 -13.91 6.90 3.07
N SER A 102 -15.24 7.11 3.06
CA SER A 102 -15.82 8.32 2.49
C SER A 102 -15.14 9.57 3.06
N ASN A 103 -14.80 10.54 2.19
CA ASN A 103 -14.10 11.79 2.53
C ASN A 103 -12.66 11.63 3.05
N VAL A 104 -12.03 10.46 2.92
CA VAL A 104 -10.61 10.28 3.26
C VAL A 104 -9.69 11.11 2.36
N GLY A 105 -10.09 11.37 1.11
CA GLY A 105 -9.26 12.11 0.14
C GLY A 105 -8.95 11.34 -1.13
N LYS A 106 -9.56 10.16 -1.35
CA LYS A 106 -9.35 9.30 -2.52
C LYS A 106 -9.40 10.00 -3.87
N SER A 107 -10.52 10.65 -4.20
CA SER A 107 -10.66 11.36 -5.48
C SER A 107 -9.66 12.52 -5.61
N SER A 108 -9.33 13.20 -4.51
CA SER A 108 -8.32 14.26 -4.50
C SER A 108 -6.92 13.72 -4.78
N LEU A 109 -6.56 12.58 -4.19
CA LEU A 109 -5.29 11.92 -4.43
C LEU A 109 -5.19 11.42 -5.87
N ILE A 110 -6.22 10.75 -6.39
CA ILE A 110 -6.27 10.28 -7.78
C ILE A 110 -6.06 11.46 -8.74
N ASN A 111 -6.81 12.56 -8.57
CA ASN A 111 -6.64 13.75 -9.41
C ASN A 111 -5.24 14.37 -9.28
N SER A 112 -4.65 14.36 -8.07
CA SER A 112 -3.28 14.83 -7.83
C SER A 112 -2.25 13.98 -8.58
N LEU A 113 -2.36 12.66 -8.54
CA LEU A 113 -1.48 11.73 -9.26
C LEU A 113 -1.57 11.96 -10.78
N LEU A 114 -2.80 12.00 -11.30
CA LEU A 114 -3.10 12.14 -12.73
C LEU A 114 -2.79 13.54 -13.29
N ARG A 115 -2.53 14.55 -12.45
CA ARG A 115 -2.38 15.98 -12.82
C ARG A 115 -3.51 16.52 -13.71
N LYS A 116 -4.69 15.89 -13.70
CA LYS A 116 -5.88 16.39 -14.41
C LYS A 116 -6.91 16.85 -13.40
N LYS A 117 -7.43 18.07 -13.58
CA LYS A 117 -8.55 18.56 -12.79
C LYS A 117 -9.82 17.79 -13.19
N GLN A 118 -10.52 17.21 -12.21
CA GLN A 118 -11.89 16.65 -12.33
C GLN A 118 -12.06 15.34 -13.12
N LEU A 119 -11.03 14.52 -13.33
CA LEU A 119 -11.24 13.17 -13.91
C LEU A 119 -11.95 12.22 -12.94
N ALA A 120 -11.50 12.18 -11.69
CA ALA A 120 -12.22 11.50 -10.62
C ALA A 120 -13.19 12.52 -9.98
N LEU A 121 -14.49 12.26 -10.08
CA LEU A 121 -15.51 13.14 -9.50
C LEU A 121 -15.30 13.25 -7.98
N THR A 122 -14.93 14.45 -7.52
CA THR A 122 -14.83 14.79 -6.09
C THR A 122 -16.21 15.21 -5.58
N SER A 123 -17.14 14.28 -5.39
CA SER A 123 -18.44 14.62 -4.78
C SER A 123 -18.26 14.90 -3.28
N LYS A 124 -18.75 16.05 -2.81
CA LYS A 124 -18.88 16.36 -1.36
C LYS A 124 -20.09 15.65 -0.73
N LYS A 125 -21.03 15.11 -1.52
CA LYS A 125 -22.22 14.39 -1.04
C LYS A 125 -21.90 12.88 -0.99
N PRO A 126 -21.83 12.27 0.21
CA PRO A 126 -21.61 10.84 0.36
C PRO A 126 -22.77 10.02 -0.24
N GLY A 127 -22.46 8.88 -0.87
CA GLY A 127 -23.42 7.77 -0.96
C GLY A 127 -24.25 7.59 -2.24
N LYS A 128 -23.86 8.12 -3.42
CA LYS A 128 -24.62 7.86 -4.66
C LYS A 128 -23.86 7.20 -5.82
N THR A 129 -22.58 6.90 -5.68
CA THR A 129 -21.82 6.18 -6.73
C THR A 129 -21.13 4.96 -6.13
N GLN A 130 -21.70 3.79 -6.36
CA GLN A 130 -21.13 2.47 -6.02
C GLN A 130 -20.35 1.84 -7.19
N LEU A 131 -19.84 2.66 -8.09
CA LEU A 131 -19.20 2.17 -9.32
C LEU A 131 -17.70 2.02 -9.11
N ILE A 132 -17.13 0.99 -9.73
CA ILE A 132 -15.69 0.86 -9.92
C ILE A 132 -15.32 1.61 -11.20
N ASN A 133 -14.46 2.62 -11.09
CA ASN A 133 -13.99 3.38 -12.25
C ASN A 133 -12.60 2.92 -12.66
N HIS A 134 -12.42 2.58 -13.93
CA HIS A 134 -11.12 2.18 -14.48
C HIS A 134 -10.54 3.33 -15.30
N PHE A 135 -9.32 3.73 -14.98
CA PHE A 135 -8.54 4.72 -15.72
C PHE A 135 -7.29 4.05 -16.27
N LEU A 136 -7.18 3.94 -17.60
CA LEU A 136 -6.00 3.43 -18.29
C LEU A 136 -4.92 4.51 -18.29
N VAL A 137 -3.77 4.21 -17.69
CA VAL A 137 -2.62 5.10 -17.56
C VAL A 137 -1.51 4.65 -18.50
N ASN A 138 -0.97 5.58 -19.27
CA ASN A 138 0.13 5.36 -20.22
C ASN A 138 -0.10 4.19 -21.19
N LYS A 139 -1.35 3.76 -21.39
CA LYS A 139 -1.73 2.56 -22.14
C LYS A 139 -1.11 1.25 -21.61
N SER A 140 -0.63 1.22 -20.37
CA SER A 140 0.11 0.06 -19.84
C SER A 140 -0.34 -0.41 -18.47
N TRP A 141 -1.10 0.36 -17.70
CA TRP A 141 -1.60 -0.05 -16.39
C TRP A 141 -2.85 0.72 -15.98
N TYR A 142 -3.56 0.29 -14.95
CA TYR A 142 -4.79 0.94 -14.50
C TYR A 142 -4.72 1.50 -13.08
N ILE A 143 -5.33 2.68 -12.93
CA ILE A 143 -5.87 3.13 -11.64
C ILE A 143 -7.32 2.68 -11.58
N VAL A 144 -7.66 1.98 -10.50
CA VAL A 144 -9.02 1.50 -10.25
C VAL A 144 -9.57 2.19 -9.01
N ASP A 145 -10.54 3.08 -9.23
CA ASP A 145 -11.20 3.82 -8.16
C ASP A 145 -12.39 3.01 -7.62
N LEU A 146 -12.22 2.42 -6.44
CA LEU A 146 -13.27 1.65 -5.78
C LEU A 146 -14.20 2.56 -4.97
N PRO A 147 -15.48 2.18 -4.78
CA PRO A 147 -16.34 2.91 -3.86
C PRO A 147 -15.78 2.84 -2.44
N GLY A 148 -15.83 3.97 -1.73
CA GLY A 148 -15.34 4.06 -0.36
C GLY A 148 -16.27 3.37 0.64
N TYR A 149 -15.76 3.02 1.81
CA TYR A 149 -16.54 2.43 2.91
C TYR A 149 -16.98 3.49 3.94
N GLY A 150 -17.84 3.10 4.89
CA GLY A 150 -18.25 3.96 6.01
C GLY A 150 -19.25 5.07 5.67
N PHE A 151 -20.22 4.80 4.79
CA PHE A 151 -21.28 5.77 4.48
C PHE A 151 -22.19 6.03 5.69
N ALA A 152 -22.30 7.31 6.08
CA ALA A 152 -23.05 7.76 7.26
C ALA A 152 -24.54 7.35 7.27
N ASN A 153 -25.16 7.16 6.10
CA ASN A 153 -26.59 6.84 5.96
C ASN A 153 -26.87 5.40 5.51
N ALA A 154 -25.87 4.51 5.49
CA ALA A 154 -26.10 3.10 5.19
C ALA A 154 -26.71 2.39 6.43
N PRO A 155 -27.66 1.44 6.25
CA PRO A 155 -28.13 0.56 7.33
C PRO A 155 -26.96 -0.16 8.01
N GLU A 156 -27.10 -0.54 9.28
CA GLU A 156 -26.02 -1.18 10.07
C GLU A 156 -25.44 -2.42 9.38
N ALA A 157 -26.28 -3.22 8.74
CA ALA A 157 -25.89 -4.35 7.90
C ALA A 157 -25.01 -3.96 6.69
N ALA A 158 -25.19 -2.76 6.14
CA ALA A 158 -24.39 -2.22 5.02
C ALA A 158 -23.18 -1.38 5.48
N ARG A 159 -23.08 -1.03 6.77
CA ARG A 159 -21.91 -0.32 7.34
C ARG A 159 -20.73 -1.25 7.62
N MET A 160 -21.00 -2.52 7.96
CA MET A 160 -19.98 -3.58 8.07
C MET A 160 -19.75 -4.32 6.75
N ASP A 161 -20.63 -4.11 5.76
CA ASP A 161 -20.53 -4.74 4.46
C ASP A 161 -20.03 -3.70 3.42
N TRP A 162 -18.72 -3.42 3.46
CA TRP A 162 -17.97 -3.33 2.21
C TRP A 162 -18.42 -4.48 1.33
N SER A 163 -19.28 -4.12 0.38
CA SER A 163 -20.16 -5.05 -0.32
C SER A 163 -19.43 -6.31 -0.75
N SER A 164 -20.12 -7.45 -0.70
CA SER A 164 -19.68 -8.71 -1.33
C SER A 164 -19.02 -8.50 -2.70
N PHE A 165 -19.47 -7.48 -3.45
CA PHE A 165 -18.87 -6.94 -4.66
C PHE A 165 -17.40 -6.53 -4.55
N THR A 166 -17.03 -5.65 -3.60
CA THR A 166 -15.64 -5.17 -3.45
C THR A 166 -14.72 -6.31 -3.04
N LYS A 167 -15.19 -7.17 -2.13
CA LYS A 167 -14.49 -8.40 -1.73
C LYS A 167 -14.31 -9.34 -2.91
N GLY A 168 -15.37 -9.54 -3.70
CA GLY A 168 -15.34 -10.34 -4.91
C GLY A 168 -14.40 -9.79 -5.97
N TYR A 169 -14.26 -8.47 -6.08
CA TYR A 169 -13.24 -7.88 -6.95
C TYR A 169 -11.84 -8.29 -6.48
N PHE A 170 -11.48 -8.08 -5.22
CA PHE A 170 -10.14 -8.43 -4.71
C PHE A 170 -9.80 -9.92 -4.81
N LEU A 171 -10.76 -10.79 -4.52
CA LEU A 171 -10.53 -12.24 -4.53
C LEU A 171 -10.38 -12.84 -5.92
N ASN A 172 -10.83 -12.15 -6.97
CA ASN A 172 -10.88 -12.70 -8.33
C ASN A 172 -10.06 -11.89 -9.36
N ARG A 173 -9.47 -10.74 -8.98
CA ARG A 173 -8.75 -9.87 -9.92
C ARG A 173 -7.27 -10.21 -9.97
N GLN A 174 -6.89 -11.11 -10.86
CA GLN A 174 -5.51 -11.58 -11.03
C GLN A 174 -4.51 -10.47 -11.42
N THR A 175 -4.99 -9.42 -12.09
CA THR A 175 -4.20 -8.24 -12.48
C THR A 175 -3.95 -7.24 -11.36
N LEU A 176 -4.50 -7.46 -10.16
CA LEU A 176 -4.34 -6.56 -9.03
C LEU A 176 -2.92 -6.64 -8.46
N VAL A 177 -2.14 -5.57 -8.63
CA VAL A 177 -0.77 -5.47 -8.09
C VAL A 177 -0.81 -5.10 -6.62
N SER A 178 -1.60 -4.10 -6.26
CA SER A 178 -1.72 -3.63 -4.86
C SER A 178 -2.97 -2.80 -4.64
N VAL A 179 -3.55 -2.92 -3.45
CA VAL A 179 -4.57 -2.03 -2.93
C VAL A 179 -3.90 -0.86 -2.22
N LEU A 180 -4.08 0.34 -2.75
CA LEU A 180 -3.76 1.57 -2.04
C LEU A 180 -4.90 1.88 -1.06
N LEU A 181 -4.71 1.49 0.20
CA LEU A 181 -5.66 1.71 1.28
C LEU A 181 -5.40 3.07 1.91
N LEU A 182 -6.27 4.03 1.61
CA LEU A 182 -6.16 5.40 2.07
C LEU A 182 -6.70 5.55 3.48
N ILE A 183 -5.89 6.18 4.33
CA ILE A 183 -6.22 6.52 5.73
C ILE A 183 -6.10 8.03 5.90
N ASP A 184 -6.99 8.66 6.66
CA ASP A 184 -6.89 10.09 6.96
C ASP A 184 -5.89 10.30 8.10
N GLY A 185 -4.70 10.83 7.78
CA GLY A 185 -3.66 11.06 8.78
C GLY A 185 -4.02 12.20 9.74
N SER A 186 -4.96 13.08 9.38
CA SER A 186 -5.32 14.23 10.22
C SER A 186 -6.24 13.89 11.40
N VAL A 187 -6.67 12.63 11.51
CA VAL A 187 -7.54 12.15 12.60
C VAL A 187 -6.94 10.91 13.27
N PRO A 188 -7.34 10.61 14.52
CA PRO A 188 -6.94 9.37 15.19
C PRO A 188 -7.33 8.12 14.37
N PRO A 189 -6.61 6.99 14.52
CA PRO A 189 -6.97 5.71 13.89
C PRO A 189 -8.44 5.37 14.08
N GLN A 190 -9.13 5.04 12.99
CA GLN A 190 -10.53 4.66 13.03
C GLN A 190 -10.66 3.14 12.97
N LYS A 191 -11.56 2.58 13.79
CA LYS A 191 -11.81 1.13 13.82
C LYS A 191 -12.13 0.55 12.44
N ILE A 192 -12.94 1.25 11.64
CA ILE A 192 -13.31 0.81 10.29
C ILE A 192 -12.12 0.72 9.33
N ASP A 193 -11.10 1.57 9.51
CA ASP A 193 -9.88 1.53 8.70
C ASP A 193 -9.01 0.32 9.11
N LEU A 194 -8.92 0.03 10.41
CA LEU A 194 -8.20 -1.13 10.95
C LEU A 194 -8.87 -2.45 10.55
N ASP A 195 -10.21 -2.51 10.62
CA ASP A 195 -10.98 -3.66 10.18
C ASP A 195 -10.74 -3.94 8.67
N CYS A 196 -10.56 -2.87 7.87
CA CYS A 196 -10.28 -2.98 6.43
C CYS A 196 -8.91 -3.60 6.19
N ALA A 197 -7.91 -3.03 6.87
CA ALA A 197 -6.53 -3.48 6.80
C ALA A 197 -6.44 -4.97 7.16
N ASN A 198 -7.04 -5.34 8.30
CA ASN A 198 -7.04 -6.72 8.79
C ASN A 198 -7.76 -7.67 7.83
N TRP A 199 -8.86 -7.25 7.20
CA TRP A 199 -9.53 -8.08 6.20
C TRP A 199 -8.66 -8.32 4.96
N LEU A 200 -8.03 -7.26 4.42
CA LEU A 200 -7.09 -7.40 3.29
C LEU A 200 -5.92 -8.31 3.66
N GLY A 201 -5.35 -8.15 4.85
CA GLY A 201 -4.22 -8.93 5.34
C GLY A 201 -4.55 -10.41 5.52
N ARG A 202 -5.69 -10.74 6.13
CA ARG A 202 -6.14 -12.13 6.31
C ARG A 202 -6.42 -12.87 5.00
N ASN A 203 -6.77 -12.13 3.95
CA ASN A 203 -7.01 -12.68 2.62
C ASN A 203 -5.77 -12.61 1.70
N ASN A 204 -4.60 -12.26 2.25
CA ASN A 204 -3.34 -12.11 1.52
C ASN A 204 -3.45 -11.17 0.30
N ILE A 205 -4.27 -10.13 0.39
CA ILE A 205 -4.39 -9.13 -0.67
C ILE A 205 -3.23 -8.13 -0.51
N PRO A 206 -2.36 -7.96 -1.52
CA PRO A 206 -1.27 -6.99 -1.47
C PRO A 206 -1.81 -5.58 -1.24
N MET A 207 -1.20 -4.82 -0.33
CA MET A 207 -1.67 -3.47 -0.01
C MET A 207 -0.53 -2.52 0.34
N THR A 208 -0.79 -1.23 0.18
CA THR A 208 0.05 -0.12 0.67
C THR A 208 -0.85 0.89 1.38
N PHE A 209 -0.49 1.26 2.61
CA PHE A 209 -1.20 2.31 3.32
C PHE A 209 -0.81 3.68 2.79
N VAL A 210 -1.80 4.48 2.43
CA VAL A 210 -1.58 5.86 1.97
C VAL A 210 -2.23 6.81 2.97
N PHE A 211 -1.42 7.40 3.84
CA PHE A 211 -1.89 8.39 4.79
C PHE A 211 -2.08 9.72 4.07
N THR A 212 -3.30 10.23 4.08
CA THR A 212 -3.71 11.44 3.37
C THR A 212 -3.83 12.62 4.33
N LYS A 213 -3.88 13.84 3.78
CA LYS A 213 -4.04 15.11 4.54
C LYS A 213 -2.93 15.34 5.57
N CYS A 214 -1.73 14.85 5.29
CA CYS A 214 -0.58 15.01 6.18
C CYS A 214 -0.03 16.44 6.23
N ASP A 215 -0.58 17.37 5.45
CA ASP A 215 -0.35 18.82 5.54
C ASP A 215 -1.02 19.49 6.75
N LYS A 216 -1.98 18.81 7.39
CA LYS A 216 -2.74 19.41 8.49
C LYS A 216 -1.88 19.58 9.73
N GLY A 217 -1.97 20.76 10.34
CA GLY A 217 -1.38 21.03 11.65
C GLY A 217 -2.09 20.27 12.77
N LYS A 218 -1.54 20.37 13.99
CA LYS A 218 -2.18 19.82 15.19
C LYS A 218 -3.54 20.49 15.40
N PRO A 219 -4.67 19.74 15.45
CA PRO A 219 -5.96 20.33 15.80
C PRO A 219 -5.97 20.74 17.29
N ALA A 220 -6.86 21.67 17.66
CA ALA A 220 -7.01 22.14 19.05
C ALA A 220 -7.25 21.00 20.05
N LYS A 221 -7.96 19.94 19.61
CA LYS A 221 -8.09 18.66 20.31
C LYS A 221 -7.63 17.55 19.37
N GLY A 222 -6.51 16.91 19.69
CA GLY A 222 -5.98 15.77 18.93
C GLY A 222 -4.47 15.79 18.77
N LYS A 223 -4.00 14.90 17.89
CA LYS A 223 -2.58 14.65 17.60
C LYS A 223 -2.24 15.13 16.19
N ARG A 224 -0.94 15.37 15.93
CA ARG A 224 -0.45 15.69 14.59
C ARG A 224 -0.54 14.47 13.65
N PRO A 225 -0.52 14.67 12.33
CA PRO A 225 -0.58 13.54 11.40
C PRO A 225 0.50 12.49 11.60
N ASP A 226 1.74 12.89 11.85
CA ASP A 226 2.86 11.98 12.11
C ASP A 226 2.62 11.09 13.35
N GLU A 227 2.01 11.65 14.39
CA GLU A 227 1.65 10.89 15.60
C GLU A 227 0.47 9.93 15.35
N ASN A 228 -0.52 10.33 14.55
CA ASN A 228 -1.64 9.45 14.19
C ASN A 228 -1.18 8.28 13.32
N VAL A 229 -0.26 8.51 12.39
CA VAL A 229 0.38 7.48 11.57
C VAL A 229 1.08 6.44 12.44
N ARG A 230 1.90 6.89 13.41
CA ARG A 230 2.56 5.99 14.36
C ARG A 230 1.56 5.17 15.18
N ASN A 231 0.52 5.80 15.72
CA ASN A 231 -0.52 5.06 16.47
C ASN A 231 -1.21 4.02 15.58
N PHE A 232 -1.49 4.33 14.32
CA PHE A 232 -2.11 3.39 13.38
C PHE A 232 -1.20 2.17 13.16
N GLN A 233 0.10 2.38 12.97
CA GLN A 233 1.08 1.31 12.80
C GLN A 233 1.25 0.45 14.05
N GLU A 234 1.24 1.07 15.24
CA GLU A 234 1.31 0.36 16.51
C GLU A 234 0.12 -0.57 16.70
N LEU A 235 -1.10 -0.10 16.38
CA LEU A 235 -2.32 -0.91 16.45
C LEU A 235 -2.32 -2.10 15.49
N LEU A 236 -1.56 -2.02 14.40
CA LEU A 236 -1.43 -3.10 13.41
C LEU A 236 -0.25 -4.03 13.68
N ARG A 237 0.67 -3.68 14.59
CA ARG A 237 1.93 -4.42 14.80
C ARG A 237 1.69 -5.90 15.11
N ASP A 238 0.67 -6.21 15.89
CA ASP A 238 0.36 -7.59 16.28
C ASP A 238 -0.39 -8.37 15.18
N SER A 239 -0.93 -7.67 14.18
CA SER A 239 -1.71 -8.27 13.10
C SER A 239 -0.86 -8.64 11.88
N TYR A 240 0.37 -8.13 11.76
CA TYR A 240 1.25 -8.38 10.62
C TYR A 240 2.63 -8.86 11.07
N LYS A 241 3.13 -9.92 10.41
CA LYS A 241 4.51 -10.42 10.64
C LYS A 241 5.58 -9.41 10.19
N GLN A 242 5.29 -8.65 9.15
CA GLN A 242 6.11 -7.58 8.61
C GLN A 242 5.20 -6.36 8.40
N GLN A 243 5.69 -5.17 8.75
CA GLN A 243 4.89 -3.97 8.55
C GLN A 243 4.61 -3.77 7.05
N PRO A 244 3.33 -3.60 6.66
CA PRO A 244 3.01 -3.28 5.27
C PRO A 244 3.65 -1.94 4.86
N PRO A 245 3.91 -1.74 3.55
CA PRO A 245 4.40 -0.47 3.05
C PRO A 245 3.40 0.65 3.37
N TRP A 246 3.90 1.80 3.77
CA TRP A 246 3.09 2.98 4.02
C TRP A 246 3.78 4.26 3.60
N ILE A 247 2.99 5.27 3.23
CA ILE A 247 3.50 6.59 2.83
C ILE A 247 2.56 7.72 3.24
N MET A 248 3.12 8.85 3.67
CA MET A 248 2.41 10.09 3.96
C MET A 248 2.25 10.94 2.71
N THR A 249 1.04 11.47 2.49
CA THR A 249 0.68 12.23 1.30
C THR A 249 -0.18 13.45 1.61
N SER A 250 -0.11 14.44 0.73
CA SER A 250 -1.07 15.55 0.70
C SER A 250 -1.37 15.96 -0.73
N SER A 251 -2.64 15.86 -1.12
CA SER A 251 -3.10 16.39 -2.41
C SER A 251 -3.08 17.92 -2.47
N ALA A 252 -3.00 18.60 -1.32
CA ALA A 252 -2.97 20.06 -1.24
C ALA A 252 -1.57 20.62 -1.47
N THR A 253 -0.54 19.99 -0.89
CA THR A 253 0.86 20.45 -1.00
C THR A 253 1.67 19.67 -2.04
N GLY A 254 1.20 18.51 -2.47
CA GLY A 254 1.94 17.59 -3.34
C GLY A 254 2.88 16.65 -2.58
N LEU A 255 2.93 16.71 -1.24
CA LEU A 255 3.71 15.81 -0.40
C LEU A 255 3.46 14.34 -0.77
N GLY A 256 4.53 13.55 -0.91
CA GLY A 256 4.49 12.10 -1.11
C GLY A 256 3.97 11.66 -2.47
N ARG A 257 3.68 12.59 -3.39
CA ARG A 257 3.08 12.28 -4.69
C ARG A 257 4.06 11.54 -5.59
N ASP A 258 5.26 12.07 -5.75
CA ASP A 258 6.25 11.50 -6.66
C ASP A 258 6.86 10.23 -6.07
N GLU A 259 7.01 10.18 -4.74
CA GLU A 259 7.40 9.01 -3.97
C GLU A 259 6.36 7.87 -4.12
N LEU A 260 5.06 8.17 -4.01
CA LEU A 260 4.00 7.17 -4.24
C LEU A 260 4.04 6.65 -5.68
N LEU A 261 4.22 7.54 -6.67
CA LEU A 261 4.36 7.10 -8.07
C LEU A 261 5.59 6.23 -8.29
N LEU A 262 6.71 6.53 -7.62
CA LEU A 262 7.92 5.74 -7.68
C LEU A 262 7.73 4.35 -7.07
N HIS A 263 7.09 4.26 -5.89
CA HIS A 263 6.71 2.99 -5.27
C HIS A 263 5.76 2.16 -6.14
N MET A 264 4.70 2.77 -6.68
CA MET A 264 3.78 2.10 -7.60
C MET A 264 4.52 1.55 -8.82
N SER A 265 5.47 2.33 -9.36
CA SER A 265 6.26 1.90 -10.51
C SER A 265 7.15 0.71 -10.20
N GLN A 266 7.74 0.67 -9.01
CA GLN A 266 8.53 -0.45 -8.51
C GLN A 266 7.70 -1.73 -8.42
N LEU A 267 6.51 -1.66 -7.83
CA LEU A 267 5.61 -2.81 -7.73
C LEU A 267 5.15 -3.29 -9.11
N ARG A 268 4.81 -2.36 -10.00
CA ARG A 268 4.40 -2.67 -11.38
C ARG A 268 5.51 -3.35 -12.16
N ASN A 269 6.71 -2.77 -12.15
CA ASN A 269 7.83 -3.29 -12.93
C ASN A 269 8.28 -4.66 -12.39
N TYR A 270 8.11 -4.95 -11.09
CA TYR A 270 8.31 -6.29 -10.57
C TYR A 270 7.24 -7.27 -11.05
N TRP A 271 5.96 -6.86 -11.01
CA TRP A 271 4.83 -7.67 -11.48
C TRP A 271 4.95 -8.03 -12.98
N ASP A 272 5.46 -7.12 -13.81
CA ASP A 272 5.70 -7.38 -15.25
C ASP A 272 6.80 -8.45 -15.49
N ASN A 273 7.59 -8.81 -14.47
CA ASN A 273 8.66 -9.81 -14.55
C ASN A 273 8.29 -11.18 -13.94
N GLU A 274 7.08 -11.36 -13.40
CA GLU A 274 6.56 -12.63 -12.85
C GLU A 274 5.74 -13.42 -13.87
#